data_AF-A0A2B8B5Z7-F1
#
_entry.id   AF-A0A2B8B5Z7-F1
#
_cell.length_a   1.000
_cell.length_b   1.000
_cell.length_c   1.000
_cell.angle_alpha   90.00
_cell.angle_beta   90.00
_cell.angle_gamma   90.00
#
_symmetry.space_group_name_H-M   'P 1'
#
loop_
_entity.id
_entity.type
_entity.pdbx_description
1 polymer ?
#
loop_
_entity_poly.entity_id
_entity_poly.type
_entity_poly.pdbx_seq_one_letter_code
_entity_poly.pdbx_strand_id
1 'polypeptide(L)'
;MDDTLAGAGAAPLIAALDSASPDRAAARGSGRASIDWDAVRDKVAHRTADLEATFAGRGPWADAVLARRAQELAEVPQRDDEAGTGTPMLVARGAETLYGLELRHLGHIVPMPRLARVPGAPPAILGVIAVAGKVMRLFDLDSLCSGTHAAAVGIDQPGYAIVLRTGAGRPAALRLHEVERVDDIVLPRTSVPAEAGPLVRAITADRMAILDMAALLDLVKT
;
A
#
# COMPACT_ATOMS: atom_id res chain seq x y z
N MET A 1 28.06 31.10 23.74
CA MET A 1 28.61 31.40 25.07
C MET A 1 27.46 31.21 26.05
N ASP A 2 27.22 30.08 26.71
CA ASP A 2 27.78 28.72 26.79
C ASP A 2 26.57 27.83 27.18
N ASP A 3 26.35 26.62 26.65
CA ASP A 3 27.00 25.34 27.04
C ASP A 3 26.97 25.11 28.58
N THR A 4 26.64 23.97 29.18
CA THR A 4 26.34 22.61 28.73
C THR A 4 25.81 21.80 29.94
N LEU A 5 25.06 20.75 29.63
CA LEU A 5 24.68 19.51 30.36
C LEU A 5 25.27 19.25 31.77
N ALA A 6 24.44 18.70 32.68
CA ALA A 6 24.47 17.28 33.10
C ALA A 6 23.83 17.00 34.47
N GLY A 7 22.99 15.96 34.52
CA GLY A 7 23.16 14.89 35.51
C GLY A 7 22.23 14.83 36.73
N ALA A 8 21.74 13.60 36.96
CA ALA A 8 21.35 13.01 38.24
C ALA A 8 19.92 13.25 38.77
N GLY A 9 19.00 12.34 38.39
CA GLY A 9 17.69 12.18 39.02
C GLY A 9 17.23 10.72 39.12
N ALA A 10 18.15 9.75 39.20
CA ALA A 10 17.85 8.31 39.36
C ALA A 10 18.01 7.84 40.82
N ALA A 11 17.81 8.73 41.79
CA ALA A 11 18.04 8.46 43.21
C ALA A 11 16.80 8.23 44.10
N PRO A 12 15.52 8.48 43.72
CA PRO A 12 14.44 8.36 44.70
C PRO A 12 13.85 6.94 44.81
N LEU A 13 14.15 6.02 43.88
CA LEU A 13 13.42 4.74 43.83
C LEU A 13 14.03 3.61 44.68
N ILE A 14 15.30 3.72 45.09
CA ILE A 14 15.97 2.72 45.94
C ILE A 14 15.72 3.02 47.44
N ALA A 15 15.56 4.29 47.82
CA ALA A 15 15.30 4.70 49.21
C ALA A 15 13.89 4.34 49.72
N ALA A 16 12.95 4.00 48.82
CA ALA A 16 11.59 3.58 49.17
C ALA A 16 11.45 2.08 49.47
N LEU A 17 12.49 1.27 49.24
CA LEU A 17 12.46 -0.19 49.45
C LEU A 17 13.10 -0.66 50.77
N ASP A 18 13.84 0.20 51.49
CA ASP A 18 14.53 -0.17 52.73
C ASP A 18 13.85 0.33 54.03
N SER A 19 12.76 1.10 53.94
CA SER A 19 12.11 1.73 55.11
C SER A 19 10.82 1.04 55.59
N ALA A 20 10.48 -0.13 55.05
CA ALA A 20 9.33 -0.92 55.52
C ALA A 20 9.74 -2.24 56.19
N SER A 21 10.80 -2.20 57.01
CA SER A 21 11.16 -3.30 57.89
C SER A 21 11.32 -2.83 59.34
N PRO A 22 10.24 -2.83 60.12
CA PRO A 22 10.30 -3.23 61.50
C PRO A 22 9.54 -4.55 61.70
N ASP A 23 10.10 -5.37 62.57
CA ASP A 23 9.49 -6.57 63.16
C ASP A 23 9.56 -7.89 62.37
N ARG A 24 10.76 -8.48 62.37
CA ARG A 24 11.01 -9.86 61.94
C ARG A 24 11.02 -10.88 63.10
N ALA A 25 10.56 -10.51 64.30
CA ALA A 25 10.74 -11.34 65.50
C ALA A 25 9.45 -11.88 66.15
N ALA A 26 8.25 -11.37 65.86
CA ALA A 26 7.05 -11.75 66.60
C ALA A 26 5.82 -12.12 65.74
N ALA A 27 5.93 -13.12 64.87
CA ALA A 27 4.75 -13.81 64.32
C ALA A 27 5.12 -15.20 63.75
N ARG A 28 5.57 -16.11 64.62
CA ARG A 28 5.54 -17.55 64.30
C ARG A 28 4.15 -18.08 64.63
N GLY A 29 3.30 -18.25 63.60
CA GLY A 29 2.05 -19.02 63.72
C GLY A 29 0.88 -18.53 62.87
N SER A 30 0.88 -18.86 61.56
CA SER A 30 -0.28 -19.30 60.77
C SER A 30 0.14 -19.37 59.29
N GLY A 31 -0.21 -20.46 58.60
CA GLY A 31 0.45 -20.95 57.39
C GLY A 31 0.57 -19.94 56.24
N ARG A 32 1.81 -19.57 55.92
CA ARG A 32 2.15 -19.00 54.60
C ARG A 32 2.08 -20.17 53.63
N ALA A 33 0.98 -20.28 52.87
CA ALA A 33 0.82 -21.33 51.87
C ALA A 33 2.11 -21.41 51.04
N SER A 34 2.82 -22.53 51.12
CA SER A 34 4.04 -22.74 50.35
C SER A 34 3.65 -22.65 48.88
N ILE A 35 4.21 -21.69 48.17
CA ILE A 35 3.98 -21.57 46.73
C ILE A 35 4.52 -22.85 46.10
N ASP A 36 3.62 -23.63 45.52
CA ASP A 36 3.97 -24.80 44.74
C ASP A 36 4.61 -24.32 43.43
N TRP A 37 5.94 -24.25 43.45
CA TRP A 37 6.72 -23.78 42.31
C TRP A 37 6.65 -24.74 41.13
N ASP A 38 6.33 -26.02 41.33
CA ASP A 38 6.11 -26.97 40.24
C ASP A 38 4.80 -26.65 39.53
N ALA A 39 3.71 -26.47 40.26
CA ALA A 39 2.43 -26.05 39.67
C ALA A 39 2.50 -24.69 38.97
N VAL A 40 3.27 -23.73 39.51
CA VAL A 40 3.51 -22.44 38.84
C VAL A 40 4.32 -22.62 37.56
N ARG A 41 5.36 -23.46 37.56
CA ARG A 41 6.14 -23.76 36.35
C ARG A 41 5.30 -24.42 35.27
N ASP A 42 4.49 -25.41 35.62
CA ASP A 42 3.60 -26.10 34.69
C ASP A 42 2.59 -25.13 34.07
N LYS A 43 2.03 -24.24 34.88
CA LYS A 43 1.11 -23.20 34.42
C LYS A 43 1.76 -22.19 33.48
N VAL A 44 3.00 -21.80 33.75
CA VAL A 44 3.76 -20.90 32.87
C VAL A 44 4.12 -21.62 31.57
N ALA A 45 4.62 -22.86 31.65
CA ALA A 45 4.98 -23.65 30.47
C ALA A 45 3.77 -23.87 29.54
N HIS A 46 2.60 -24.17 30.10
CA HIS A 46 1.37 -24.31 29.32
C HIS A 46 0.98 -23.01 28.60
N ARG A 47 1.02 -21.86 29.30
CA ARG A 47 0.72 -20.55 28.69
C ARG A 47 1.74 -20.13 27.64
N THR A 48 3.02 -20.43 27.85
CA THR A 48 4.07 -20.14 26.87
C THR A 48 3.87 -20.99 25.62
N ALA A 49 3.52 -22.27 25.76
CA ALA A 49 3.24 -23.15 24.62
C ALA A 49 2.02 -22.66 23.80
N ASP A 50 0.95 -22.22 24.46
CA ASP A 50 -0.22 -21.64 23.79
C ASP A 50 0.12 -20.35 23.02
N LEU A 51 0.97 -19.51 23.63
CA LEU A 51 1.46 -18.28 23.01
C LEU A 51 2.35 -18.58 21.79
N GLU A 52 3.27 -19.54 21.91
CA GLU A 52 4.14 -19.99 20.82
C GLU A 52 3.34 -20.58 19.65
N ALA A 53 2.30 -21.38 19.94
CA ALA A 53 1.40 -21.89 18.91
C ALA A 53 0.72 -20.75 18.14
N THR A 54 0.24 -19.74 18.88
CA THR A 54 -0.39 -18.53 18.31
C THR A 54 0.56 -17.79 17.37
N PHE A 55 1.81 -17.55 17.79
CA PHE A 55 2.83 -16.90 16.95
C PHE A 55 3.26 -17.75 15.75
N ALA A 56 3.22 -19.08 15.88
CA ALA A 56 3.45 -20.02 14.79
C ALA A 56 2.26 -20.15 13.82
N GLY A 57 1.20 -19.34 14.01
CA GLY A 57 0.01 -19.34 13.16
C GLY A 57 -0.87 -20.58 13.35
N ARG A 58 -0.84 -21.21 14.52
CA ARG A 58 -1.63 -22.40 14.86
C ARG A 58 -2.43 -22.19 16.14
N GLY A 59 -3.43 -23.03 16.36
CA GLY A 59 -4.22 -23.04 17.58
C GLY A 59 -5.46 -22.15 17.52
N PRO A 60 -6.29 -22.17 18.58
CA PRO A 60 -7.69 -21.72 18.50
C PRO A 60 -7.87 -20.26 18.09
N TRP A 61 -6.96 -19.38 18.53
CA TRP A 61 -7.00 -17.97 18.15
C TRP A 61 -6.62 -17.76 16.69
N ALA A 62 -5.58 -18.44 16.19
CA ALA A 62 -5.17 -18.36 14.80
C ALA A 62 -6.27 -18.90 13.87
N ASP A 63 -6.90 -20.03 14.25
CA ASP A 63 -8.02 -20.62 13.53
C ASP A 63 -9.23 -19.67 13.48
N ALA A 64 -9.56 -18.99 14.59
CA ALA A 64 -10.63 -17.99 14.63
C ALA A 64 -10.34 -16.77 13.74
N VAL A 65 -9.08 -16.30 13.72
CA VAL A 65 -8.66 -15.20 12.84
C VAL A 65 -8.74 -15.61 11.36
N LEU A 66 -8.30 -16.83 11.03
CA LEU A 66 -8.38 -17.37 9.67
C LEU A 66 -9.82 -17.57 9.22
N ALA A 67 -10.70 -18.07 10.11
CA ALA A 67 -12.13 -18.25 9.81
C ALA A 67 -12.82 -16.91 9.54
N ARG A 68 -12.58 -15.89 10.37
CA ARG A 68 -13.11 -14.53 10.15
C ARG A 68 -12.65 -13.97 8.81
N ARG A 69 -11.36 -14.08 8.49
CA ARG A 69 -10.84 -13.59 7.21
C ARG A 69 -11.37 -14.38 6.02
N ALA A 70 -11.55 -15.68 6.16
CA ALA A 70 -12.17 -16.50 5.13
C ALA A 70 -13.61 -16.06 4.88
N GLN A 71 -14.36 -15.67 5.93
CA GLN A 71 -15.71 -15.08 5.80
C GLN A 71 -15.66 -13.73 5.08
N GLU A 72 -14.78 -12.81 5.50
CA GLU A 72 -14.58 -11.51 4.85
C GLU A 72 -14.18 -11.64 3.37
N LEU A 73 -13.38 -12.66 3.02
CA LEU A 73 -12.99 -12.95 1.63
C LEU A 73 -14.06 -13.72 0.84
N ALA A 74 -14.93 -14.46 1.53
CA ALA A 74 -16.03 -15.21 0.93
C ALA A 74 -17.24 -14.32 0.64
N GLU A 75 -17.37 -13.18 1.32
CA GLU A 75 -18.23 -12.08 0.89
C GLU A 75 -17.71 -11.56 -0.44
N VAL A 76 -18.18 -12.16 -1.54
CA VAL A 76 -18.11 -11.56 -2.87
C VAL A 76 -18.88 -10.25 -2.76
N PRO A 77 -18.25 -9.08 -2.97
CA PRO A 77 -18.98 -7.84 -3.01
C PRO A 77 -20.10 -8.01 -4.02
N GLN A 78 -21.35 -7.92 -3.56
CA GLN A 78 -22.50 -7.89 -4.43
C GLN A 78 -22.33 -6.63 -5.28
N ARG A 79 -21.80 -6.81 -6.50
CA ARG A 79 -21.89 -5.79 -7.52
C ARG A 79 -23.38 -5.67 -7.80
N ASP A 80 -23.92 -4.47 -7.59
CA ASP A 80 -25.27 -4.13 -8.00
C ASP A 80 -25.37 -4.33 -9.52
N ASP A 81 -25.81 -5.53 -9.92
CA ASP A 81 -26.08 -5.91 -11.29
C ASP A 81 -27.40 -5.25 -11.73
N GLU A 82 -27.39 -3.95 -12.00
CA GLU A 82 -28.44 -3.31 -12.78
C GLU A 82 -27.87 -2.45 -13.92
N ALA A 83 -28.16 -2.92 -15.14
CA ALA A 83 -28.02 -2.27 -16.45
C ALA A 83 -26.60 -2.15 -17.07
N GLY A 84 -26.15 -3.25 -17.66
CA GLY A 84 -25.10 -3.28 -18.69
C GLY A 84 -23.69 -3.35 -18.09
N THR A 85 -23.12 -4.55 -18.05
CA THR A 85 -21.82 -4.86 -17.44
C THR A 85 -20.74 -3.89 -17.92
N GLY A 86 -20.51 -2.82 -17.16
CA GLY A 86 -19.45 -1.85 -17.40
C GLY A 86 -18.09 -2.54 -17.36
N THR A 87 -17.09 -1.92 -17.98
CA THR A 87 -15.72 -2.38 -17.83
C THR A 87 -15.14 -1.75 -16.57
N PRO A 88 -14.62 -2.54 -15.61
CA PRO A 88 -14.04 -2.00 -14.39
C PRO A 88 -12.81 -1.17 -14.75
N MET A 89 -12.87 0.11 -14.40
CA MET A 89 -11.88 1.12 -14.74
C MET A 89 -11.39 1.84 -13.51
N LEU A 90 -10.11 2.16 -13.50
CA LEU A 90 -9.53 3.14 -12.62
C LEU A 90 -9.74 4.53 -13.21
N VAL A 91 -10.38 5.40 -12.45
CA VAL A 91 -10.54 6.82 -12.76
C VAL A 91 -9.44 7.59 -12.03
N ALA A 92 -8.59 8.26 -12.80
CA ALA A 92 -7.42 8.96 -12.29
C ALA A 92 -7.17 10.26 -13.06
N ARG A 93 -6.60 11.26 -12.39
CA ARG A 93 -6.35 12.59 -12.95
C ARG A 93 -4.86 12.75 -13.30
N GLY A 94 -4.60 13.23 -14.51
CA GLY A 94 -3.32 13.84 -14.90
C GLY A 94 -3.21 15.28 -14.39
N ALA A 95 -2.55 16.14 -15.15
CA ALA A 95 -2.46 17.57 -14.85
C ALA A 95 -3.82 18.26 -15.05
N GLU A 96 -4.44 18.07 -16.22
CA GLU A 96 -5.72 18.70 -16.57
C GLU A 96 -6.74 17.71 -17.17
N THR A 97 -6.36 16.45 -17.33
CA THR A 97 -7.18 15.43 -18.00
C THR A 97 -7.60 14.34 -17.02
N LEU A 98 -8.87 13.96 -17.08
CA LEU A 98 -9.40 12.80 -16.36
C LEU A 98 -9.30 11.56 -17.25
N TYR A 99 -8.69 10.49 -16.74
CA TYR A 99 -8.42 9.27 -17.49
C TYR A 99 -9.17 8.07 -16.91
N GLY A 100 -9.69 7.23 -17.81
CA GLY A 100 -10.20 5.90 -17.51
C GLY A 100 -9.22 4.83 -17.99
N LEU A 101 -8.66 4.06 -17.07
CA LEU A 101 -7.74 2.95 -17.35
C LEU A 101 -8.38 1.62 -16.97
N GLU A 102 -8.44 0.65 -17.87
CA GLU A 102 -9.02 -0.66 -17.55
C GLU A 102 -8.19 -1.41 -16.50
N LEU A 103 -8.85 -1.80 -15.40
CA LEU A 103 -8.18 -2.38 -14.23
C LEU A 103 -7.41 -3.67 -14.53
N ARG A 104 -7.87 -4.47 -15.50
CA ARG A 104 -7.23 -5.74 -15.88
C ARG A 104 -5.78 -5.57 -16.35
N HIS A 105 -5.40 -4.37 -16.79
CA HIS A 105 -4.05 -4.06 -17.26
C HIS A 105 -3.17 -3.43 -16.17
N LEU A 106 -3.72 -3.20 -14.98
CA LEU A 106 -3.03 -2.52 -13.88
C LEU A 106 -2.61 -3.53 -12.79
N GLY A 107 -1.41 -3.33 -12.24
CA GLY A 107 -0.80 -4.19 -11.21
C GLY A 107 -0.97 -3.61 -9.80
N HIS A 108 -0.21 -2.56 -9.50
CA HIS A 108 -0.19 -1.89 -8.20
C HIS A 108 -0.31 -0.39 -8.40
N ILE A 109 -1.01 0.28 -7.48
CA ILE A 109 -1.03 1.73 -7.37
C ILE A 109 -0.26 2.05 -6.10
N VAL A 110 0.80 2.85 -6.22
CA VAL A 110 1.61 3.26 -5.08
C VAL A 110 1.76 4.77 -5.08
N PRO A 111 1.85 5.43 -3.91
CA PRO A 111 2.33 6.81 -3.84
C PRO A 111 3.67 6.94 -4.55
N MET A 112 3.91 8.08 -5.19
CA MET A 112 5.07 8.30 -6.06
C MET A 112 6.39 7.92 -5.34
N PRO A 113 7.08 6.85 -5.79
CA PRO A 113 8.37 6.49 -5.23
C PRO A 113 9.45 7.47 -5.67
N ARG A 114 10.64 7.36 -5.08
CA ARG A 114 11.79 8.14 -5.53
C ARG A 114 12.12 7.82 -6.99
N LEU A 115 12.10 8.85 -7.83
CA LEU A 115 12.50 8.78 -9.24
C LEU A 115 14.01 8.89 -9.39
N ALA A 116 14.63 7.93 -10.06
CA ALA A 116 16.01 8.02 -10.53
C ALA A 116 16.04 8.39 -12.01
N ARG A 117 16.65 9.55 -12.32
CA ARG A 117 16.81 10.01 -13.70
C ARG A 117 17.88 9.19 -14.41
N VAL A 118 17.59 8.78 -15.63
CA VAL A 118 18.52 8.00 -16.46
C VAL A 118 19.10 8.93 -17.53
N PRO A 119 20.42 9.18 -17.53
CA PRO A 119 21.07 9.98 -18.58
C PRO A 119 20.86 9.36 -19.97
N GLY A 120 20.53 10.20 -20.95
CA GLY A 120 20.30 9.74 -22.33
C GLY A 120 19.06 8.87 -22.52
N ALA A 121 18.15 8.81 -21.55
CA ALA A 121 16.88 8.10 -21.72
C ALA A 121 16.07 8.71 -22.88
N PRO A 122 15.34 7.86 -23.63
CA PRO A 122 14.36 8.33 -24.60
C PRO A 122 13.42 9.35 -23.96
N PRO A 123 12.97 10.37 -24.72
CA PRO A 123 12.14 11.43 -24.20
C PRO A 123 10.94 10.89 -23.42
N ALA A 124 10.18 9.94 -23.97
CA ALA A 124 9.00 9.38 -23.31
C ALA A 124 9.20 8.83 -21.88
N ILE A 125 10.44 8.54 -21.45
CA ILE A 125 10.75 7.98 -20.14
C ILE A 125 11.17 9.10 -19.17
N LEU A 126 10.44 9.25 -18.07
CA LEU A 126 10.80 10.18 -16.99
C LEU A 126 12.06 9.74 -16.23
N GLY A 127 12.25 8.42 -16.13
CA GLY A 127 13.34 7.76 -15.42
C GLY A 127 12.95 6.35 -14.99
N VAL A 128 13.54 5.88 -13.90
CA VAL A 128 13.21 4.58 -13.29
C VAL A 128 12.80 4.74 -11.82
N ILE A 129 11.88 3.90 -11.39
CA ILE A 129 11.44 3.77 -10.00
C ILE A 129 11.61 2.32 -9.54
N ALA A 130 11.62 2.10 -8.22
CA ALA A 130 11.61 0.77 -7.64
C ALA A 130 10.30 0.55 -6.87
N VAL A 131 9.55 -0.48 -7.24
CA VAL A 131 8.33 -0.90 -6.55
C VAL A 131 8.44 -2.38 -6.20
N ALA A 132 8.29 -2.71 -4.92
CA ALA A 132 8.43 -4.08 -4.40
C ALA A 132 9.75 -4.77 -4.84
N GLY A 133 10.87 -4.03 -4.82
CA GLY A 133 12.19 -4.54 -5.22
C GLY A 133 12.41 -4.68 -6.73
N LYS A 134 11.42 -4.35 -7.57
CA LYS A 134 11.53 -4.39 -9.04
C LYS A 134 11.76 -2.99 -9.59
N VAL A 135 12.83 -2.83 -10.36
CA VAL A 135 13.12 -1.60 -11.11
C VAL A 135 12.25 -1.55 -12.36
N MET A 136 11.57 -0.43 -12.57
CA MET A 136 10.63 -0.24 -13.67
C MET A 136 10.77 1.16 -14.26
N ARG A 137 10.52 1.28 -15.57
CA ARG A 137 10.52 2.55 -16.28
C ARG A 137 9.26 3.33 -15.92
N LEU A 138 9.41 4.61 -15.63
CA LEU A 138 8.29 5.50 -15.36
C LEU A 138 8.02 6.37 -16.57
N PHE A 139 6.77 6.39 -17.01
CA PHE A 139 6.27 7.25 -18.08
C PHE A 139 5.28 8.25 -17.49
N ASP A 140 5.22 9.46 -18.06
CA ASP A 140 4.19 10.43 -17.73
C ASP A 140 2.96 10.23 -18.63
N LEU A 141 1.78 10.05 -18.05
CA LEU A 141 0.60 9.73 -18.84
C LEU A 141 0.17 10.89 -19.74
N ASP A 142 0.18 12.13 -19.23
CA ASP A 142 -0.18 13.30 -20.03
C ASP A 142 0.75 13.49 -21.23
N SER A 143 2.04 13.26 -21.01
CA SER A 143 3.05 13.32 -22.07
C SER A 143 2.84 12.24 -23.13
N LEU A 144 2.49 11.02 -22.71
CA LEU A 144 2.19 9.93 -23.65
C LEU A 144 0.95 10.23 -24.49
N CYS A 145 -0.12 10.75 -23.88
CA CYS A 145 -1.38 11.03 -24.57
C CYS A 145 -1.28 12.26 -25.49
N SER A 146 -0.60 13.31 -25.06
CA SER A 146 -0.50 14.57 -25.82
C SER A 146 0.57 14.54 -26.92
N GLY A 147 1.45 13.53 -26.91
CA GLY A 147 2.64 13.48 -27.78
C GLY A 147 3.65 14.61 -27.52
N THR A 148 3.33 15.52 -26.62
CA THR A 148 4.20 16.59 -26.15
C THR A 148 5.03 16.04 -25.02
N HIS A 149 6.34 16.15 -25.18
CA HIS A 149 7.23 15.70 -24.15
C HIS A 149 7.22 16.72 -22.99
N ALA A 150 6.62 16.38 -21.85
CA ALA A 150 6.66 17.27 -20.69
C ALA A 150 8.12 17.36 -20.22
N ALA A 151 8.75 18.49 -20.55
CA ALA A 151 10.06 18.85 -20.04
C ALA A 151 9.96 19.08 -18.53
N ALA A 152 10.08 18.01 -17.73
CA ALA A 152 10.29 18.04 -16.27
C ALA A 152 9.32 18.90 -15.44
N VAL A 153 8.19 19.35 -15.98
CA VAL A 153 7.22 20.15 -15.22
C VAL A 153 6.50 19.21 -14.24
N GLY A 154 6.74 19.39 -12.94
CA GLY A 154 5.96 18.75 -11.88
C GLY A 154 6.48 17.42 -11.32
N ILE A 155 7.74 17.03 -11.56
CA ILE A 155 8.30 15.79 -10.98
C ILE A 155 8.27 15.81 -9.43
N ASP A 156 8.44 17.00 -8.83
CA ASP A 156 8.37 17.20 -7.38
C ASP A 156 6.94 17.31 -6.84
N GLN A 157 5.92 17.27 -7.70
CA GLN A 157 4.54 17.24 -7.23
C GLN A 157 4.20 15.84 -6.70
N PRO A 158 3.47 15.75 -5.58
CA PRO A 158 2.95 14.49 -5.10
C PRO A 158 2.07 13.86 -6.17
N GLY A 159 2.10 12.54 -6.26
CA GLY A 159 1.31 11.80 -7.22
C GLY A 159 1.39 10.30 -6.97
N TYR A 160 0.98 9.53 -7.97
CA TYR A 160 0.93 8.08 -7.90
C TYR A 160 1.70 7.46 -9.07
N ALA A 161 2.33 6.33 -8.80
CA ALA A 161 2.85 5.44 -9.81
C ALA A 161 1.93 4.24 -9.95
N ILE A 162 1.41 4.03 -11.16
CA ILE A 162 0.54 2.91 -11.50
C ILE A 162 1.35 1.90 -12.30
N VAL A 163 1.63 0.77 -11.68
CA VAL A 163 2.37 -0.35 -12.30
C VAL A 163 1.50 -1.01 -13.34
N LEU A 164 2.04 -1.21 -14.54
CA LEU A 164 1.36 -1.87 -15.66
C LEU A 164 1.65 -3.38 -15.68
N ARG A 165 0.66 -4.17 -16.08
CA ARG A 165 0.85 -5.61 -16.37
C ARG A 165 1.39 -5.79 -17.78
N THR A 166 2.70 -5.64 -17.94
CA THR A 166 3.39 -5.76 -19.24
C THR A 166 3.61 -7.20 -19.71
N GLY A 167 3.23 -8.21 -18.91
CA GLY A 167 3.48 -9.62 -19.23
C GLY A 167 4.97 -9.93 -19.31
N ALA A 168 5.42 -10.49 -20.44
CA ALA A 168 6.84 -10.75 -20.71
C ALA A 168 7.63 -9.49 -21.13
N GLY A 169 6.96 -8.34 -21.31
CA GLY A 169 7.59 -7.07 -21.65
C GLY A 169 8.35 -6.44 -20.49
N ARG A 170 9.20 -5.45 -20.80
CA ARG A 170 9.98 -4.69 -19.81
C ARG A 170 9.05 -4.00 -18.80
N PRO A 171 9.28 -4.11 -17.47
CA PRO A 171 8.45 -3.48 -16.46
C PRO A 171 8.27 -1.98 -16.69
N ALA A 172 7.03 -1.52 -16.58
CA ALA A 172 6.64 -0.13 -16.80
C ALA A 172 5.59 0.32 -15.78
N ALA A 173 5.61 1.61 -15.46
CA ALA A 173 4.61 2.29 -14.66
C ALA A 173 4.26 3.64 -15.27
N LEU A 174 3.05 4.12 -14.97
CA LEU A 174 2.55 5.44 -15.34
C LEU A 174 2.55 6.36 -14.14
N ARG A 175 3.00 7.59 -14.31
CA ARG A 175 2.82 8.69 -13.37
C ARG A 175 1.46 9.33 -13.63
N LEU A 176 0.73 9.55 -12.55
CA LEU A 176 -0.53 10.29 -12.48
C LEU A 176 -0.49 11.22 -11.27
N HIS A 177 -1.28 12.30 -11.32
CA HIS A 177 -1.34 13.27 -10.22
C HIS A 177 -2.24 12.74 -9.10
N GLU A 178 -3.39 12.18 -9.45
CA GLU A 178 -4.37 11.74 -8.46
C GLU A 178 -5.09 10.47 -8.90
N VAL A 179 -5.45 9.64 -7.93
CA VAL A 179 -6.29 8.45 -8.14
C VAL A 179 -7.61 8.72 -7.42
N GLU A 180 -8.71 8.76 -8.17
CA GLU A 180 -10.01 9.13 -7.61
C GLU A 180 -10.78 7.93 -7.11
N ARG A 181 -11.12 7.03 -8.03
CA ARG A 181 -12.05 5.93 -7.77
C ARG A 181 -11.87 4.79 -8.76
N VAL A 182 -12.51 3.69 -8.42
CA VAL A 182 -12.78 2.59 -9.35
C VAL A 182 -14.26 2.62 -9.68
N ASP A 183 -14.59 2.50 -10.95
CA ASP A 183 -15.96 2.59 -11.44
C ASP A 183 -16.18 1.63 -12.61
N ASP A 184 -17.41 1.14 -12.77
CA ASP A 184 -17.78 0.26 -13.88
C ASP A 184 -18.32 1.13 -15.03
N ILE A 185 -17.48 1.38 -16.04
CA ILE A 185 -17.78 2.35 -17.10
C ILE A 185 -18.24 1.63 -18.38
N VAL A 186 -19.40 2.04 -18.89
CA VAL A 186 -19.88 1.61 -20.21
C VAL A 186 -19.18 2.45 -21.28
N LEU A 187 -18.48 1.78 -22.18
CA LEU A 187 -17.79 2.43 -23.29
C LEU A 187 -18.77 3.18 -24.21
N PRO A 188 -18.56 4.48 -24.46
CA PRO A 188 -19.31 5.20 -25.48
C PRO A 188 -19.09 4.55 -26.85
N ARG A 189 -20.16 4.48 -27.66
CA ARG A 189 -20.05 4.04 -29.07
C ARG A 189 -19.65 5.18 -30.03
N THR A 190 -19.44 6.38 -29.50
CA THR A 190 -19.15 7.59 -30.28
C THR A 190 -17.72 7.56 -30.80
N SER A 191 -17.53 8.02 -32.04
CA SER A 191 -16.19 8.19 -32.63
C SER A 191 -15.38 9.20 -31.85
N VAL A 192 -14.13 8.86 -31.56
CA VAL A 192 -13.17 9.76 -30.90
C VAL A 192 -12.88 10.96 -31.81
N PRO A 193 -12.82 12.19 -31.28
CA PRO A 193 -12.30 13.33 -32.03
C PRO A 193 -10.89 13.05 -32.53
N ALA A 194 -10.55 13.48 -33.75
CA ALA A 194 -9.22 13.27 -34.33
C ALA A 194 -8.08 13.85 -33.47
N GLU A 195 -8.39 14.84 -32.62
CA GLU A 195 -7.46 15.54 -31.74
C GLU A 195 -7.12 14.77 -30.46
N ALA A 196 -7.84 13.68 -30.13
CA ALA A 196 -7.66 12.98 -28.85
C ALA A 196 -6.37 12.12 -28.79
N GLY A 197 -5.66 11.97 -29.91
CA GLY A 197 -4.41 11.22 -29.98
C GLY A 197 -4.61 9.69 -30.05
N PRO A 198 -3.53 8.94 -30.34
CA PRO A 198 -3.59 7.51 -30.67
C PRO A 198 -3.85 6.60 -29.46
N LEU A 199 -3.72 7.12 -28.24
CA LEU A 199 -3.91 6.35 -27.01
C LEU A 199 -5.31 6.49 -26.42
N VAL A 200 -6.17 7.34 -26.99
CA VAL A 200 -7.54 7.54 -26.50
C VAL A 200 -8.51 6.73 -27.35
N ARG A 201 -9.20 5.79 -26.70
CA ARG A 201 -10.20 4.92 -27.33
C ARG A 201 -11.59 5.54 -27.37
N ALA A 202 -11.94 6.34 -26.37
CA ALA A 202 -13.24 7.02 -26.27
C ALA A 202 -13.16 8.21 -25.32
N ILE A 203 -14.12 9.14 -25.43
CA ILE A 203 -14.32 10.22 -24.47
C ILE A 203 -15.76 10.13 -23.96
N THR A 204 -15.94 10.12 -22.65
CA THR A 204 -17.25 10.07 -21.98
C THR A 204 -17.87 11.47 -21.88
N ALA A 205 -19.15 11.53 -21.50
CA ALA A 205 -19.89 12.79 -21.43
C ALA A 205 -19.32 13.79 -20.40
N ASP A 206 -18.69 13.29 -19.33
CA ASP A 206 -17.98 14.05 -18.31
C ASP A 206 -16.54 14.43 -18.71
N ARG A 207 -16.20 14.33 -20.00
CA ARG A 207 -14.87 14.66 -20.57
C ARG A 207 -13.72 13.78 -20.05
N MET A 208 -14.01 12.59 -19.55
CA MET A 208 -12.98 11.62 -19.23
C MET A 208 -12.51 10.90 -20.50
N ALA A 209 -11.19 10.83 -20.66
CA ALA A 209 -10.53 10.11 -21.75
C ALA A 209 -10.33 8.65 -21.36
N ILE A 210 -11.02 7.74 -22.03
CA ILE A 210 -10.83 6.31 -21.87
C ILE A 210 -9.64 5.88 -22.73
N LEU A 211 -8.64 5.27 -22.10
CA LEU A 211 -7.42 4.87 -22.79
C LEU A 211 -7.57 3.53 -23.53
N ASP A 212 -6.94 3.45 -24.70
CA ASP A 212 -6.62 2.19 -25.35
C ASP A 212 -5.42 1.55 -24.64
N MET A 213 -5.71 0.66 -23.70
CA MET A 213 -4.66 -0.02 -22.93
C MET A 213 -3.80 -0.95 -23.80
N ALA A 214 -4.30 -1.46 -24.92
CA ALA A 214 -3.49 -2.30 -25.82
C ALA A 214 -2.44 -1.44 -26.53
N ALA A 215 -2.87 -0.32 -27.12
CA ALA A 215 -1.96 0.64 -27.75
C ALA A 215 -0.93 1.20 -26.76
N LEU A 216 -1.37 1.54 -25.53
CA LEU A 216 -0.49 2.01 -24.46
C LEU A 216 0.54 0.96 -24.06
N LEU A 217 0.12 -0.30 -23.87
CA LEU A 217 1.02 -1.38 -23.51
C LEU A 217 2.04 -1.68 -24.60
N ASP A 218 1.66 -1.59 -25.88
CA ASP A 218 2.58 -1.77 -27.00
C ASP A 218 3.58 -0.62 -27.12
N LEU A 219 3.13 0.62 -26.89
CA LEU A 219 4.02 1.79 -26.84
C LEU A 219 5.09 1.64 -25.76
N VAL A 220 4.72 1.21 -24.56
CA VAL A 220 5.69 1.07 -23.46
C VAL A 220 6.54 -0.20 -23.57
N LYS A 221 6.16 -1.21 -24.37
CA LYS A 221 7.01 -2.40 -24.58
C LYS A 221 8.28 -2.08 -25.37
N THR A 222 8.17 -1.14 -26.30
CA THR A 222 9.26 -0.68 -27.17
C THR A 222 10.34 0.04 -26.35
#